data_AF-A0A4U7DPR4-F1
#
_entry.id   AF-A0A4U7DPR4-F1
#
_cell.length_a   1.000
_cell.length_b   1.000
_cell.length_c   1.000
_cell.angle_alpha   90.00
_cell.angle_beta   90.00
_cell.angle_gamma   90.00
#
_symmetry.space_group_name_H-M   'P 1'
#
loop_
_entity.id
_entity.type
_entity.pdbx_description
1 polymer ?
#
loop_
_entity_poly.entity_id
_entity_poly.type
_entity_poly.pdbx_seq_one_letter_code
_entity_poly.pdbx_strand_id
1 'polypeptide(L)'
;MVKLQTARRIAKLGRTARSHFHPDTTVITTTTTDDAELARTSREHEWAVVKEFQPDYHIPADHSTYESQDEETRAQQAAKCLSGTIWMRDKISNNADCFSGNPPEIIPLIKGTTEEERRPFYELAQNIGAPMAVFYAAQYFTRGNKILQLLDDLENIDNNAPDNLPLGLIGLLAPNRLKQCPDRVVASAGFTGWFSDISPRKDSPKEVTESFESTAAEVHDALDTPVNFR
;
A
#
# COMPACT_ATOMS: atom_id res chain seq x y z
N MET A 1 7.08 -3.45 -2.49
CA MET A 1 6.61 -2.75 -1.28
C MET A 1 7.32 -3.31 -0.05
N VAL A 2 7.79 -2.44 0.86
CA VAL A 2 8.62 -2.78 2.02
C VAL A 2 7.96 -2.28 3.31
N LYS A 3 7.79 -3.16 4.31
CA LYS A 3 7.29 -2.75 5.64
C LYS A 3 8.28 -1.82 6.35
N LEU A 4 7.77 -0.86 7.13
CA LEU A 4 8.58 0.11 7.88
C LEU A 4 9.69 -0.54 8.71
N GLN A 5 9.44 -1.68 9.37
CA GLN A 5 10.46 -2.35 10.19
C GLN A 5 11.62 -2.91 9.34
N THR A 6 11.32 -3.37 8.12
CA THR A 6 12.36 -3.83 7.19
C THR A 6 13.17 -2.65 6.67
N ALA A 7 12.52 -1.55 6.29
CA ALA A 7 13.17 -0.29 5.92
C ALA A 7 14.10 0.19 7.04
N ARG A 8 13.63 0.21 8.30
CA ARG A 8 14.42 0.55 9.48
C ARG A 8 15.66 -0.33 9.63
N ARG A 9 15.53 -1.65 9.45
CA ARG A 9 16.67 -2.57 9.55
C ARG A 9 17.73 -2.28 8.50
N ILE A 10 17.31 -1.94 7.27
CA ILE A 10 18.22 -1.57 6.18
C ILE A 10 18.90 -0.22 6.47
N ALA A 11 18.13 0.79 6.90
CA ALA A 11 18.63 2.10 7.28
C ALA A 11 19.69 2.05 8.38
N LYS A 12 19.49 1.20 9.40
CA LYS A 12 20.47 0.95 10.48
C LYS A 12 21.81 0.39 9.98
N LEU A 13 21.86 -0.18 8.79
CA LEU A 13 23.10 -0.64 8.14
C LEU A 13 23.76 0.48 7.31
N GLY A 14 23.29 1.72 7.42
CA GLY A 14 23.78 2.87 6.65
C GLY A 14 23.36 2.85 5.18
N ARG A 15 22.28 2.12 4.84
CA ARG A 15 21.80 1.95 3.46
C ARG A 15 20.47 2.64 3.22
N THR A 16 20.36 3.34 2.10
CA THR A 16 19.11 3.85 1.52
C THR A 16 18.47 2.80 0.60
N ALA A 17 17.23 3.03 0.17
CA ALA A 17 16.53 2.23 -0.84
C ALA A 17 17.39 2.09 -2.11
N ARG A 18 17.88 3.20 -2.65
CA ARG A 18 18.74 3.22 -3.84
C ARG A 18 20.05 2.43 -3.70
N SER A 19 20.64 2.41 -2.51
CA SER A 19 21.88 1.65 -2.26
C SER A 19 21.64 0.16 -1.98
N HIS A 20 20.39 -0.22 -1.66
CA HIS A 20 20.03 -1.58 -1.28
C HIS A 20 19.38 -2.37 -2.42
N PHE A 21 18.48 -1.73 -3.16
CA PHE A 21 17.76 -2.32 -4.29
C PHE A 21 18.44 -1.97 -5.62
N HIS A 22 18.07 -2.68 -6.68
CA HIS A 22 18.53 -2.35 -8.03
C HIS A 22 18.10 -0.92 -8.40
N PRO A 23 18.91 -0.12 -9.12
CA PRO A 23 18.57 1.27 -9.46
C PRO A 23 17.22 1.46 -10.16
N ASP A 24 16.78 0.45 -10.92
CA ASP A 24 15.50 0.48 -11.65
C ASP A 24 14.30 0.00 -10.81
N THR A 25 14.50 -0.30 -9.51
CA THR A 25 13.42 -0.73 -8.62
C THR A 25 12.78 0.46 -7.93
N THR A 26 11.50 0.71 -8.20
CA THR A 26 10.68 1.61 -7.40
C THR A 26 10.36 1.00 -6.04
N VAL A 27 10.72 1.68 -4.96
CA VAL A 27 10.56 1.23 -3.59
C VAL A 27 9.45 2.04 -2.90
N ILE A 28 8.35 1.36 -2.61
CA ILE A 28 7.27 1.88 -1.78
C ILE A 28 7.44 1.34 -0.35
N THR A 29 7.44 2.22 0.65
CA THR A 29 7.38 1.82 2.06
C THR A 29 5.98 2.00 2.64
N THR A 30 5.66 1.25 3.69
CA THR A 30 4.34 1.32 4.33
C THR A 30 4.42 1.06 5.83
N THR A 31 3.56 1.72 6.60
CA THR A 31 3.28 1.37 8.00
C THR A 31 2.31 0.21 8.16
N THR A 32 1.68 -0.28 7.08
CA THR A 32 0.72 -1.39 7.17
C THR A 32 1.38 -2.64 7.75
N THR A 33 0.99 -2.98 8.97
CA THR A 33 1.56 -4.05 9.79
C THR A 33 0.49 -4.56 10.76
N ASP A 34 0.78 -5.57 11.57
CA ASP A 34 -0.12 -5.99 12.63
C ASP A 34 -0.32 -4.89 13.70
N ASP A 35 -1.49 -4.89 14.35
CA ASP A 35 -1.90 -3.86 15.29
C ASP A 35 -0.91 -3.65 16.45
N ALA A 36 -0.24 -4.71 16.90
CA ALA A 36 0.70 -4.64 18.01
C ALA A 36 1.98 -3.86 17.65
N GLU A 37 2.47 -4.04 16.43
CA GLU A 37 3.57 -3.24 15.89
C GLU A 37 3.15 -1.81 15.54
N LEU A 38 1.93 -1.65 15.02
CA LEU A 38 1.40 -0.33 14.68
C LEU A 38 1.28 0.56 15.93
N ALA A 39 0.78 0.00 17.04
CA ALA A 39 0.67 0.69 18.32
C ALA A 39 2.02 1.19 18.90
N ARG A 40 3.15 0.64 18.45
CA ARG A 40 4.50 1.02 18.90
C ARG A 40 5.17 2.04 17.98
N THR A 41 4.55 2.38 16.85
CA THR A 41 5.14 3.25 15.84
C THR A 41 4.61 4.67 16.02
N SER A 42 5.43 5.57 16.57
CA SER A 42 5.10 7.01 16.59
C SER A 42 5.36 7.64 15.22
N ARG A 43 4.69 8.77 14.94
CA ARG A 43 4.89 9.54 13.70
C ARG A 43 6.35 9.98 13.53
N GLU A 44 7.01 10.35 14.63
CA GLU A 44 8.43 10.73 14.64
C GLU A 44 9.33 9.53 14.34
N HIS A 45 8.98 8.33 14.82
CA HIS A 45 9.72 7.12 14.51
C HIS A 45 9.61 6.76 13.03
N GLU A 46 8.39 6.81 12.49
CA GLU A 46 8.11 6.61 11.08
C GLU A 46 8.89 7.60 10.21
N TRP A 47 8.85 8.89 10.54
CA TRP A 47 9.60 9.94 9.86
C TRP A 47 11.11 9.66 9.86
N ALA A 48 11.67 9.30 11.02
CA ALA A 48 13.10 9.00 11.12
C ALA A 48 13.50 7.87 10.19
N VAL A 49 12.68 6.81 10.10
CA VAL A 49 12.92 5.69 9.19
C VAL A 49 12.82 6.12 7.73
N VAL A 50 11.78 6.87 7.34
CA VAL A 50 11.59 7.34 5.96
C VAL A 50 12.73 8.25 5.53
N LYS A 51 13.16 9.19 6.40
CA LYS A 51 14.28 10.09 6.15
C LYS A 51 15.60 9.34 5.94
N GLU A 52 15.89 8.34 6.77
CA GLU A 52 17.13 7.56 6.65
C GLU A 52 17.10 6.60 5.46
N PHE A 53 15.96 5.95 5.21
CA PHE A 53 15.83 4.93 4.18
C PHE A 53 15.62 5.52 2.77
N GLN A 54 15.01 6.70 2.65
CA GLN A 54 14.78 7.42 1.39
C GLN A 54 14.11 6.57 0.28
N PRO A 55 12.86 6.11 0.51
CA PRO A 55 12.09 5.40 -0.53
C PRO A 55 11.61 6.36 -1.62
N ASP A 56 11.14 5.82 -2.75
CA ASP A 56 10.50 6.63 -3.82
C ASP A 56 9.09 7.06 -3.41
N TYR A 57 8.36 6.17 -2.72
CA TYR A 57 7.02 6.43 -2.21
C TYR A 57 6.84 5.94 -0.78
N HIS A 58 5.90 6.55 -0.07
CA HIS A 58 5.54 6.16 1.27
C HIS A 58 4.02 6.17 1.50
N ILE A 59 3.52 5.10 2.13
CA ILE A 59 2.14 4.94 2.60
C ILE A 59 2.16 5.12 4.12
N PRO A 60 1.76 6.29 4.64
CA PRO A 60 1.97 6.64 6.03
C PRO A 60 0.82 6.26 6.96
N ALA A 61 1.09 6.33 8.25
CA ALA A 61 0.09 6.52 9.33
C ALA A 61 -1.12 5.58 9.29
N ASP A 62 -0.86 4.28 9.15
CA ASP A 62 -1.91 3.27 9.25
C ASP A 62 -2.59 3.31 10.64
N HIS A 63 -3.91 3.17 10.66
CA HIS A 63 -4.71 2.91 11.86
C HIS A 63 -5.85 1.96 11.48
N SER A 64 -6.10 0.99 12.36
CA SER A 64 -7.04 -0.09 12.08
C SER A 64 -8.48 0.39 12.25
N THR A 65 -9.23 0.35 11.15
CA THR A 65 -10.68 0.57 11.08
C THR A 65 -11.35 -0.75 10.74
N TYR A 66 -12.11 -1.30 11.67
CA TYR A 66 -12.81 -2.57 11.51
C TYR A 66 -14.31 -2.37 11.58
N GLU A 67 -15.07 -3.14 10.78
CA GLU A 67 -16.54 -3.15 10.81
C GLU A 67 -17.11 -3.46 12.20
N SER A 68 -16.38 -4.24 13.01
CA SER A 68 -16.77 -4.57 14.39
C SER A 68 -16.62 -3.42 15.39
N GLN A 69 -15.96 -2.32 15.02
CA GLN A 69 -15.87 -1.11 15.85
C GLN A 69 -17.14 -0.28 15.65
N ASP A 70 -17.56 0.45 16.69
CA ASP A 70 -18.59 1.46 16.54
C ASP A 70 -18.16 2.60 15.61
N GLU A 71 -19.14 3.32 15.07
CA GLU A 71 -18.93 4.38 14.07
C GLU A 71 -18.04 5.50 14.59
N GLU A 72 -18.19 5.91 15.86
CA GLU A 72 -17.38 6.97 16.45
C GLU A 72 -15.91 6.53 16.51
N THR A 73 -15.64 5.31 16.97
CA THR A 73 -14.29 4.74 16.99
C THR A 73 -13.70 4.68 15.58
N ARG A 74 -14.45 4.22 14.57
CA ARG A 74 -13.95 4.18 13.18
C ARG A 74 -13.63 5.57 12.65
N ALA A 75 -14.50 6.55 12.88
CA ALA A 75 -14.29 7.94 12.47
C ALA A 75 -13.04 8.54 13.14
N GLN A 76 -12.83 8.28 14.43
CA GLN A 76 -11.63 8.73 15.15
C GLN A 76 -10.35 8.10 14.57
N GLN A 77 -10.36 6.81 14.22
CA GLN A 77 -9.19 6.15 13.62
C GLN A 77 -8.93 6.67 12.20
N ALA A 78 -9.97 6.85 11.38
CA ALA A 78 -9.86 7.46 10.06
C ALA A 78 -9.27 8.88 10.13
N ALA A 79 -9.73 9.70 11.08
CA ALA A 79 -9.17 11.04 11.31
C ALA A 79 -7.68 11.00 11.72
N LYS A 80 -7.26 10.01 12.52
CA LYS A 80 -5.85 9.80 12.86
C LYS A 80 -5.00 9.44 11.65
N CYS A 81 -5.50 8.58 10.76
CA CYS A 81 -4.85 8.27 9.48
C CYS A 81 -4.66 9.51 8.60
N LEU A 82 -5.73 10.29 8.39
CA LEU A 82 -5.69 11.52 7.58
C LEU A 82 -4.70 12.53 8.17
N SER A 83 -4.81 12.79 9.48
CA SER A 83 -3.90 13.71 10.19
C SER A 83 -2.45 13.25 10.10
N GLY A 84 -2.19 11.95 10.21
CA GLY A 84 -0.83 11.40 10.10
C GLY A 84 -0.28 11.48 8.68
N THR A 85 -1.12 11.23 7.68
CA THR A 85 -0.77 11.37 6.26
C THR A 85 -0.39 12.81 5.92
N ILE A 86 -1.23 13.77 6.33
CA ILE A 86 -0.95 15.21 6.14
C ILE A 86 0.34 15.61 6.85
N TRP A 87 0.50 15.20 8.11
CA TRP A 87 1.71 15.50 8.87
C TRP A 87 2.97 14.96 8.20
N MET A 88 2.94 13.73 7.68
CA MET A 88 4.09 13.14 6.99
C MET A 88 4.40 13.87 5.68
N ARG A 89 3.38 14.19 4.89
CA ARG A 89 3.52 14.99 3.65
C ARG A 89 4.18 16.33 3.94
N ASP A 90 3.70 17.04 4.97
CA ASP A 90 4.25 18.33 5.39
C ASP A 90 5.69 18.17 5.91
N LYS A 91 5.99 17.11 6.66
CA LYS A 91 7.35 16.83 7.15
C LYS A 91 8.32 16.59 6.02
N ILE A 92 7.96 15.75 5.04
CA ILE A 92 8.79 15.51 3.85
C ILE A 92 9.02 16.81 3.09
N SER A 93 7.96 17.56 2.81
CA SER A 93 8.03 18.81 2.03
C SER A 93 8.90 19.86 2.72
N ASN A 94 8.74 20.03 4.03
CA ASN A 94 9.50 21.01 4.83
C ASN A 94 10.96 20.60 5.08
N ASN A 95 11.35 19.36 4.74
CA ASN A 95 12.70 18.83 4.94
C ASN A 95 13.20 18.15 3.65
N ALA A 96 12.80 18.67 2.48
CA ALA A 96 13.16 18.10 1.18
C ALA A 96 14.67 18.03 0.95
N ASP A 97 15.43 18.95 1.57
CA ASP A 97 16.89 19.03 1.55
C ASP A 97 17.59 17.89 2.32
N CYS A 98 16.87 17.15 3.15
CA CYS A 98 17.40 15.98 3.86
C CYS A 98 17.57 14.74 2.96
N PHE A 99 17.01 14.77 1.73
CA PHE A 99 17.04 13.65 0.81
C PHE A 99 18.17 13.82 -0.21
N SER A 100 18.85 12.73 -0.55
CA SER A 100 19.94 12.74 -1.54
C SER A 100 19.45 12.82 -3.00
N GLY A 101 18.14 12.67 -3.20
CA GLY A 101 17.45 12.78 -4.47
C GLY A 101 16.06 13.39 -4.27
N ASN A 102 15.10 13.01 -5.09
CA ASN A 102 13.72 13.46 -4.91
C ASN A 102 13.18 12.95 -3.56
N PRO A 103 12.52 13.81 -2.77
CA PRO A 103 11.81 13.37 -1.58
C PRO A 103 10.72 12.35 -1.93
N PRO A 104 10.37 11.42 -1.02
CA PRO A 104 9.33 10.44 -1.26
C PRO A 104 7.97 11.12 -1.49
N GLU A 105 7.23 10.63 -2.49
CA GLU A 105 5.84 11.01 -2.68
C GLU A 105 4.91 10.20 -1.77
N ILE A 106 3.78 10.79 -1.38
CA ILE A 106 2.81 10.16 -0.48
C ILE A 106 1.73 9.44 -1.27
N ILE A 107 1.45 8.21 -0.84
CA ILE A 107 0.35 7.38 -1.35
C ILE A 107 -0.65 7.17 -0.20
N PRO A 108 -1.83 7.81 -0.22
CA PRO A 108 -2.82 7.68 0.84
C PRO A 108 -3.39 6.27 0.95
N LEU A 109 -3.53 5.77 2.18
CA LEU A 109 -4.27 4.54 2.48
C LEU A 109 -5.74 4.88 2.77
N ILE A 110 -6.63 4.49 1.87
CA ILE A 110 -8.08 4.65 2.04
C ILE A 110 -8.54 3.78 3.21
N LYS A 111 -9.28 4.40 4.13
CA LYS A 111 -9.95 3.74 5.26
C LYS A 111 -11.44 3.98 5.17
N GLY A 112 -12.18 3.20 5.96
CA GLY A 112 -13.63 3.31 6.06
C GLY A 112 -14.36 2.13 5.43
N THR A 113 -15.51 1.85 6.02
CA THR A 113 -16.50 0.86 5.62
C THR A 113 -17.66 1.48 4.85
N THR A 114 -17.82 2.80 4.91
CA THR A 114 -18.86 3.54 4.18
C THR A 114 -18.24 4.55 3.22
N GLU A 115 -19.03 5.00 2.25
CA GLU A 115 -18.66 6.09 1.34
C GLU A 115 -18.28 7.37 2.10
N GLU A 116 -19.08 7.76 3.11
CA GLU A 116 -18.84 8.97 3.90
C GLU A 116 -17.51 8.92 4.66
N GLU A 117 -17.14 7.75 5.18
CA GLU A 117 -15.86 7.53 5.85
C GLU A 117 -14.67 7.58 4.87
N ARG A 118 -14.88 7.17 3.61
CA ARG A 118 -13.84 7.12 2.56
C ARG A 118 -13.62 8.46 1.86
N ARG A 119 -14.67 9.27 1.69
CA ARG A 119 -14.64 10.55 0.97
C ARG A 119 -13.48 11.48 1.37
N PRO A 120 -13.16 11.69 2.66
CA PRO A 120 -12.02 12.53 3.04
C PRO A 120 -10.66 12.03 2.52
N PHE A 121 -10.51 10.71 2.30
CA PHE A 121 -9.28 10.14 1.73
C PHE A 121 -9.19 10.42 0.24
N TYR A 122 -10.30 10.41 -0.49
CA TYR A 122 -10.34 10.80 -1.90
C TYR A 122 -9.99 12.27 -2.08
N GLU A 123 -10.60 13.15 -1.28
CA GLU A 123 -10.30 14.58 -1.26
C GLU A 123 -8.82 14.82 -0.93
N LEU A 124 -8.27 14.13 0.07
CA LEU A 124 -6.85 14.22 0.39
C LEU A 124 -5.97 13.80 -0.79
N ALA A 125 -6.27 12.65 -1.42
CA ALA A 125 -5.50 12.14 -2.56
C ALA A 125 -5.48 13.13 -3.73
N GLN A 126 -6.63 13.71 -4.07
CA GLN A 126 -6.70 14.75 -5.11
C GLN A 126 -5.92 16.02 -4.71
N ASN A 127 -6.09 16.48 -3.48
CA ASN A 127 -5.46 17.71 -2.98
C ASN A 127 -3.93 17.63 -2.95
N ILE A 128 -3.38 16.45 -2.68
CA ILE A 128 -1.92 16.25 -2.70
C ILE A 128 -1.41 15.81 -4.08
N GLY A 129 -2.29 15.63 -5.07
CA GLY A 129 -1.92 15.12 -6.39
C GLY A 129 -1.33 13.72 -6.34
N ALA A 130 -1.84 12.86 -5.45
CA ALA A 130 -1.32 11.51 -5.28
C ALA A 130 -1.39 10.71 -6.59
N PRO A 131 -0.36 9.95 -6.96
CA PRO A 131 -0.36 9.17 -8.20
C PRO A 131 -1.38 8.02 -8.16
N MET A 132 -1.69 7.53 -6.97
CA MET A 132 -2.73 6.56 -6.67
C MET A 132 -3.10 6.64 -5.20
N ALA A 133 -4.22 6.02 -4.84
CA ALA A 133 -4.51 5.65 -3.46
C ALA A 133 -4.38 4.13 -3.28
N VAL A 134 -4.28 3.65 -2.04
CA VAL A 134 -4.19 2.22 -1.74
C VAL A 134 -5.28 1.76 -0.78
N PHE A 135 -5.66 0.49 -0.89
CA PHE A 135 -6.65 -0.16 -0.03
C PHE A 135 -6.12 -1.48 0.53
N TYR A 136 -6.36 -1.74 1.82
CA TYR A 136 -5.81 -2.90 2.52
C TYR A 136 -6.69 -4.14 2.36
N ALA A 137 -6.49 -4.87 1.26
CA ALA A 137 -7.20 -6.11 0.93
C ALA A 137 -6.83 -7.29 1.84
N ALA A 138 -5.68 -7.27 2.53
CA ALA A 138 -5.25 -8.40 3.36
C ALA A 138 -6.28 -8.78 4.45
N GLN A 139 -7.00 -7.79 4.99
CA GLN A 139 -7.99 -7.99 6.06
C GLN A 139 -9.11 -8.97 5.69
N TYR A 140 -9.44 -9.08 4.40
CA TYR A 140 -10.48 -9.99 3.88
C TYR A 140 -10.02 -11.45 3.87
N PHE A 141 -8.72 -11.69 4.07
CA PHE A 141 -8.11 -13.01 4.02
C PHE A 141 -7.56 -13.51 5.37
N THR A 142 -7.48 -12.63 6.38
CA THR A 142 -6.97 -12.96 7.71
C THR A 142 -7.82 -14.01 8.44
N ARG A 143 -9.14 -14.03 8.20
CA ARG A 143 -10.10 -14.95 8.85
C ARG A 143 -10.99 -15.68 7.84
N GLY A 144 -10.37 -16.30 6.84
CA GLY A 144 -11.08 -17.04 5.79
C GLY A 144 -11.00 -16.35 4.43
N ASN A 145 -11.81 -16.76 3.47
CA ASN A 145 -11.82 -16.19 2.13
C ASN A 145 -13.05 -15.30 1.92
N LYS A 146 -12.90 -13.99 2.11
CA LYS A 146 -13.99 -13.00 1.93
C LYS A 146 -13.87 -12.23 0.60
N ILE A 147 -13.50 -12.91 -0.48
CA ILE A 147 -13.31 -12.26 -1.80
C ILE A 147 -14.57 -11.52 -2.28
N LEU A 148 -15.77 -12.07 -2.09
CA LEU A 148 -17.01 -11.39 -2.50
C LEU A 148 -17.21 -10.07 -1.74
N GLN A 149 -16.96 -10.06 -0.43
CA GLN A 149 -17.04 -8.83 0.37
C GLN A 149 -16.00 -7.79 -0.09
N LEU A 150 -14.78 -8.23 -0.46
CA LEU A 150 -13.78 -7.33 -1.04
C LEU A 150 -14.26 -6.75 -2.38
N LEU A 151 -14.83 -7.56 -3.27
CA LEU A 151 -15.32 -7.09 -4.56
C LEU A 151 -16.45 -6.07 -4.39
N ASP A 152 -17.40 -6.31 -3.49
CA ASP A 152 -18.47 -5.36 -3.18
C ASP A 152 -17.91 -4.03 -2.65
N ASP A 153 -16.90 -4.08 -1.78
CA ASP A 153 -16.23 -2.88 -1.26
C ASP A 153 -15.45 -2.12 -2.34
N LEU A 154 -14.78 -2.85 -3.25
CA LEU A 154 -14.06 -2.25 -4.38
C LEU A 154 -15.01 -1.63 -5.39
N GLU A 155 -16.14 -2.27 -5.67
CA GLU A 155 -17.20 -1.71 -6.52
C GLU A 155 -17.78 -0.44 -5.90
N ASN A 156 -17.99 -0.41 -4.58
CA ASN A 156 -18.41 0.81 -3.90
C ASN A 156 -17.35 1.91 -3.99
N ILE A 157 -16.06 1.59 -3.87
CA ILE A 157 -14.99 2.56 -4.10
C ILE A 157 -15.00 3.04 -5.55
N ASP A 158 -15.19 2.14 -6.51
CA ASP A 158 -15.15 2.46 -7.94
C ASP A 158 -16.22 3.46 -8.34
N ASN A 159 -17.43 3.28 -7.81
CA ASN A 159 -18.59 4.13 -8.07
C ASN A 159 -18.53 5.52 -7.40
N ASN A 160 -17.69 5.70 -6.36
CA ASN A 160 -17.69 6.92 -5.54
C ASN A 160 -16.35 7.67 -5.53
N ALA A 161 -15.25 7.02 -5.89
CA ALA A 161 -13.96 7.66 -6.00
C ALA A 161 -13.89 8.52 -7.29
N PRO A 162 -13.17 9.64 -7.27
CA PRO A 162 -12.97 10.46 -8.47
C PRO A 162 -12.38 9.66 -9.63
N ASP A 163 -12.88 9.85 -10.85
CA ASP A 163 -12.49 9.08 -12.06
C ASP A 163 -10.96 8.99 -12.27
N ASN A 164 -10.23 10.04 -11.91
CA ASN A 164 -8.79 10.15 -12.11
C ASN A 164 -7.93 9.62 -10.93
N LEU A 165 -8.52 8.85 -10.01
CA LEU A 165 -7.80 8.27 -8.87
C LEU A 165 -7.64 6.75 -9.05
N PRO A 166 -6.47 6.28 -9.52
CA PRO A 166 -6.15 4.86 -9.57
C PRO A 166 -6.05 4.25 -8.17
N LEU A 167 -6.36 2.96 -8.07
CA LEU A 167 -6.34 2.22 -6.82
C LEU A 167 -5.30 1.09 -6.85
N GLY A 168 -4.49 1.01 -5.79
CA GLY A 168 -3.61 -0.12 -5.53
C GLY A 168 -4.11 -0.98 -4.38
N LEU A 169 -3.93 -2.31 -4.45
CA LEU A 169 -4.28 -3.22 -3.36
C LEU A 169 -3.05 -3.64 -2.55
N ILE A 170 -3.22 -3.72 -1.23
CA ILE A 170 -2.23 -4.27 -0.31
C ILE A 170 -2.77 -5.57 0.28
N GLY A 171 -2.05 -6.68 0.02
CA GLY A 171 -2.35 -8.01 0.52
C GLY A 171 -3.03 -8.96 -0.46
N LEU A 172 -3.03 -8.68 -1.77
CA LEU A 172 -3.67 -9.54 -2.78
C LEU A 172 -2.80 -9.72 -4.03
N LEU A 173 -1.84 -10.65 -4.03
CA LEU A 173 -1.03 -10.95 -5.20
C LEU A 173 -1.46 -12.27 -5.85
N ALA A 174 -2.71 -12.32 -6.33
CA ALA A 174 -3.31 -13.52 -6.91
C ALA A 174 -4.02 -13.19 -8.24
N PRO A 175 -3.42 -13.48 -9.41
CA PRO A 175 -3.92 -13.08 -10.73
C PRO A 175 -5.38 -13.44 -10.99
N ASN A 176 -5.79 -14.66 -10.64
CA ASN A 176 -7.17 -15.14 -10.80
C ASN A 176 -8.22 -14.35 -10.01
N ARG A 177 -7.83 -13.69 -8.92
CA ARG A 177 -8.69 -12.81 -8.13
C ARG A 177 -8.63 -11.38 -8.61
N LEU A 178 -7.45 -10.91 -9.02
CA LEU A 178 -7.27 -9.56 -9.56
C LEU A 178 -8.10 -9.33 -10.82
N LYS A 179 -8.27 -10.35 -11.68
CA LYS A 179 -9.17 -10.30 -12.86
C LYS A 179 -10.64 -10.01 -12.56
N GLN A 180 -11.05 -10.10 -11.29
CA GLN A 180 -12.43 -9.85 -10.86
C GLN A 180 -12.58 -8.44 -10.27
N CYS A 181 -11.48 -7.73 -10.04
CA CYS A 181 -11.51 -6.37 -9.50
C CYS A 181 -11.98 -5.37 -10.56
N PRO A 182 -12.56 -4.22 -10.16
CA PRO A 182 -12.86 -3.13 -11.08
C PRO A 182 -11.60 -2.59 -11.77
N ASP A 183 -11.75 -2.03 -12.98
CA ASP A 183 -10.65 -1.50 -13.82
C ASP A 183 -9.81 -0.40 -13.11
N ARG A 184 -10.39 0.28 -12.11
CA ARG A 184 -9.66 1.24 -11.27
C ARG A 184 -8.50 0.61 -10.49
N VAL A 185 -8.54 -0.70 -10.26
CA VAL A 185 -7.45 -1.42 -9.59
C VAL A 185 -6.31 -1.65 -10.58
N VAL A 186 -5.28 -0.81 -10.51
CA VAL A 186 -4.14 -0.81 -11.46
C VAL A 186 -2.85 -1.34 -10.85
N ALA A 187 -2.83 -1.58 -9.53
CA ALA A 187 -1.64 -2.04 -8.83
C ALA A 187 -2.01 -3.02 -7.73
N SER A 188 -1.10 -3.95 -7.44
CA SER A 188 -1.24 -4.81 -6.26
C SER A 188 0.10 -5.20 -5.66
N ALA A 189 0.11 -5.37 -4.34
CA ALA A 189 1.22 -5.93 -3.60
C ALA A 189 0.70 -7.02 -2.65
N GLY A 190 1.51 -8.03 -2.37
CA GLY A 190 1.14 -9.09 -1.44
C GLY A 190 2.28 -10.07 -1.24
N PHE A 191 2.19 -10.84 -0.15
CA PHE A 191 3.14 -11.92 0.12
C PHE A 191 2.68 -13.24 -0.52
N THR A 192 1.39 -13.54 -0.41
CA THR A 192 0.75 -14.73 -0.98
C THR A 192 0.66 -14.59 -2.49
N GLY A 193 1.09 -15.59 -3.26
CA GLY A 193 1.30 -15.49 -4.70
C GLY A 193 2.68 -16.06 -5.01
N TRP A 194 3.64 -15.20 -5.36
CA TRP A 194 5.02 -15.61 -5.67
C TRP A 194 5.64 -16.53 -4.59
N PHE A 195 5.56 -16.16 -3.30
CA PHE A 195 6.13 -16.96 -2.20
C PHE A 195 5.37 -18.26 -1.91
N SER A 196 4.22 -18.51 -2.53
CA SER A 196 3.48 -19.75 -2.32
C SER A 196 4.15 -20.93 -3.01
N ASP A 197 4.81 -20.68 -4.14
CA ASP A 197 5.40 -21.70 -5.01
C ASP A 197 6.94 -21.68 -5.03
N ILE A 198 7.55 -20.66 -4.40
CA ILE A 198 9.02 -20.51 -4.32
C ILE A 198 9.51 -20.28 -2.89
N SER A 199 10.69 -20.80 -2.60
CA SER A 199 11.47 -20.59 -1.40
C SER A 199 12.83 -19.97 -1.76
N PRO A 200 12.96 -18.62 -1.77
CA PRO A 200 14.16 -17.95 -2.27
C PRO A 200 15.49 -18.26 -1.56
N ARG A 201 15.44 -18.97 -0.42
CA ARG A 201 16.63 -19.43 0.32
C ARG A 201 17.04 -20.86 -0.01
N LYS A 202 16.20 -21.62 -0.71
CA LYS A 202 16.40 -23.04 -1.00
C LYS A 202 16.51 -23.28 -2.50
N ASP A 203 15.69 -22.59 -3.28
CA ASP A 203 15.62 -22.78 -4.72
C ASP A 203 16.74 -22.01 -5.42
N SER A 204 17.05 -22.40 -6.65
CA SER A 204 18.14 -21.79 -7.40
C SER A 204 17.79 -20.34 -7.79
N PRO A 205 18.80 -19.46 -7.97
CA PRO A 205 18.55 -18.09 -8.43
C PRO A 205 17.72 -18.04 -9.73
N LYS A 206 17.93 -18.99 -10.64
CA LYS A 206 17.18 -19.10 -11.89
C LYS A 206 15.70 -19.37 -11.64
N GLU A 207 15.36 -20.37 -10.83
CA GLU A 207 13.96 -20.70 -10.50
C GLU A 207 13.26 -19.54 -9.79
N VAL A 208 13.98 -18.85 -8.89
CA VAL A 208 13.47 -17.67 -8.19
C VAL A 208 13.14 -16.54 -9.16
N THR A 209 14.04 -16.25 -10.11
CA THR A 209 13.83 -15.24 -11.15
C THR A 209 12.68 -15.61 -12.09
N GLU A 210 12.67 -16.83 -12.62
CA GLU A 210 11.63 -17.29 -13.56
C GLU A 210 10.23 -17.27 -12.89
N SER A 211 10.14 -17.72 -11.63
CA SER A 211 8.90 -17.66 -10.86
C SER A 211 8.42 -16.23 -10.62
N PHE A 212 9.35 -15.29 -10.36
CA PHE A 212 9.03 -13.88 -10.16
C PHE A 212 8.50 -13.26 -11.45
N GLU A 213 9.21 -13.45 -12.56
CA GLU A 213 8.82 -12.94 -13.88
C GLU A 213 7.47 -13.48 -14.32
N SER A 214 7.22 -14.79 -14.13
CA SER A 214 5.92 -15.40 -14.42
C SER A 214 4.80 -14.78 -13.57
N THR A 215 5.00 -14.66 -12.25
CA THR A 215 4.00 -14.07 -11.36
C THR A 215 3.74 -12.60 -11.72
N ALA A 216 4.80 -11.83 -12.02
CA ALA A 216 4.70 -10.43 -12.39
C ALA A 216 3.92 -10.26 -13.70
N ALA A 217 4.18 -11.09 -14.71
CA ALA A 217 3.46 -11.09 -15.97
C ALA A 217 1.97 -11.43 -15.77
N GLU A 218 1.65 -12.47 -15.00
CA GLU A 218 0.25 -12.83 -14.74
C GLU A 218 -0.51 -11.76 -13.95
N VAL A 219 0.15 -11.08 -13.01
CA VAL A 219 -0.42 -9.95 -12.26
C VAL A 219 -0.63 -8.76 -13.20
N HIS A 220 0.35 -8.45 -14.04
CA HIS A 220 0.23 -7.37 -15.02
C HIS A 220 -0.95 -7.63 -15.96
N ASP A 221 -1.02 -8.82 -16.58
CA ASP A 221 -2.14 -9.22 -17.44
C ASP A 221 -3.49 -9.12 -16.72
N ALA A 222 -3.55 -9.51 -15.44
CA ALA A 222 -4.78 -9.46 -14.65
C ALA A 222 -5.26 -8.03 -14.36
N LEU A 223 -4.35 -7.06 -14.28
CA LEU A 223 -4.65 -5.65 -14.01
C LEU A 223 -4.83 -4.83 -15.31
N ASP A 224 -4.19 -5.25 -16.42
CA ASP A 224 -4.25 -4.61 -17.73
C ASP A 224 -5.32 -5.20 -18.67
N THR A 225 -6.15 -6.15 -18.22
CA THR A 225 -7.23 -6.68 -19.06
C THR A 225 -8.42 -5.70 -19.04
N PRO A 226 -8.73 -4.98 -20.14
CA PRO A 226 -9.97 -4.22 -20.24
C PRO A 226 -11.15 -5.19 -20.14
N VAL A 227 -12.01 -5.01 -19.13
CA VAL A 227 -13.24 -5.79 -19.01
C VAL A 227 -14.20 -5.27 -20.08
N ASN A 228 -14.42 -6.10 -21.11
CA ASN A 228 -15.37 -5.84 -22.19
C ASN A 228 -16.76 -5.51 -21.63
N PHE A 229 -17.19 -4.24 -21.77
CA PHE A 229 -18.60 -3.88 -21.65
C PHE A 229 -19.40 -4.62 -22.74
N ARG A 230 -20.37 -5.44 -22.31
CA ARG A 230 -21.48 -5.89 -23.15
C ARG A 230 -22.73 -5.12 -22.79
#